data_AF-A0A4Q6B0Z8-F1
#
_entry.id   AF-A0A4Q6B0Z8-F1
#
_cell.length_a   1.000
_cell.length_b   1.000
_cell.length_c   1.000
_cell.angle_alpha   90.00
_cell.angle_beta   90.00
_cell.angle_gamma   90.00
#
_symmetry.space_group_name_H-M   'P 1'
#
loop_
_entity.id
_entity.type
_entity.pdbx_description
1 polymer ?
#
loop_
_entity_poly.entity_id
_entity_poly.type
_entity_poly.pdbx_seq_one_letter_code
_entity_poly.pdbx_strand_id
1 'polypeptide(L)'
;PRLAIIVDIESMNDQASNRLLKLLEEPPAGVLVFASCSRFEKLLPTIRSRAVRWRVQPPLIEQSRDFLKGLMSEERSDLDIENALKMFGLSIGRSLKYLEQGSAEHKAKLERLQKILLLPMKGETIKELQDLLKEQGWKAPDLAQFFEVALNQSYRRILQSSRETSLQDFRRIKQWRRILQQVYRAGASGQNNLNVQLVAEALLSPFEG
;
A
#
# COMPACT_ATOMS: atom_id res chain seq x y z
N PRO A 1 -10.69 -7.33 -33.60
CA PRO A 1 -9.92 -6.36 -32.78
C PRO A 1 -9.13 -7.14 -31.72
N ARG A 2 -7.88 -6.74 -31.45
CA ARG A 2 -7.00 -7.36 -30.45
C ARG A 2 -6.85 -6.41 -29.27
N LEU A 3 -6.93 -6.92 -28.04
CA LEU A 3 -6.78 -6.15 -26.82
C LEU A 3 -5.57 -6.69 -26.05
N ALA A 4 -4.61 -5.81 -25.77
CA ALA A 4 -3.50 -6.08 -24.87
C ALA A 4 -3.76 -5.38 -23.53
N ILE A 5 -3.70 -6.12 -22.43
CA ILE A 5 -3.86 -5.58 -21.07
C ILE A 5 -2.51 -5.67 -20.36
N ILE A 6 -2.04 -4.54 -19.84
CA ILE A 6 -0.78 -4.41 -19.13
C ILE A 6 -1.08 -3.94 -17.71
N VAL A 7 -0.70 -4.74 -16.72
CA VAL A 7 -0.87 -4.37 -15.31
C VAL A 7 0.41 -3.70 -14.82
N ASP A 8 0.25 -2.57 -14.14
CA ASP A 8 1.32 -1.78 -13.51
C ASP A 8 2.46 -1.46 -14.49
N ILE A 9 2.13 -0.76 -15.58
CA ILE A 9 3.06 -0.40 -16.66
C ILE A 9 4.32 0.33 -16.20
N GLU A 10 4.30 1.01 -15.04
CA GLU A 10 5.49 1.63 -14.44
C GLU A 10 6.51 0.64 -13.87
N SER A 11 6.19 -0.64 -13.81
CA SER A 11 7.09 -1.70 -13.34
C SER A 11 7.94 -2.31 -14.45
N MET A 12 7.68 -1.94 -15.71
CA MET A 12 8.46 -2.42 -16.84
C MET A 12 9.93 -2.04 -16.70
N ASN A 13 10.80 -2.98 -17.05
CA ASN A 13 12.20 -2.67 -17.28
C ASN A 13 12.40 -1.87 -18.58
N ASP A 14 13.57 -1.28 -18.75
CA ASP A 14 13.87 -0.41 -19.89
C ASP A 14 13.67 -1.10 -21.25
N GLN A 15 13.99 -2.40 -21.34
CA GLN A 15 13.81 -3.16 -22.58
C GLN A 15 12.33 -3.31 -22.93
N ALA A 16 11.48 -3.66 -21.95
CA ALA A 16 10.04 -3.78 -22.13
C ALA A 16 9.41 -2.42 -22.47
N SER A 17 9.80 -1.35 -21.76
CA SER A 17 9.34 0.01 -22.05
C SER A 17 9.72 0.47 -23.47
N ASN A 18 10.94 0.21 -23.92
CA ASN A 18 11.38 0.57 -25.28
C ASN A 18 10.64 -0.20 -26.37
N ARG A 19 10.30 -1.48 -26.14
CA ARG A 19 9.47 -2.26 -27.08
C ARG A 19 8.04 -1.75 -27.12
N LEU A 20 7.47 -1.41 -25.95
CA LEU A 20 6.14 -0.82 -25.86
C LEU A 20 6.08 0.53 -26.59
N LEU A 21 7.14 1.35 -26.48
CA LEU A 21 7.21 2.62 -27.21
C LEU A 21 7.08 2.42 -28.73
N LYS A 22 7.80 1.45 -29.30
CA LYS A 22 7.67 1.12 -30.72
C LYS A 22 6.23 0.73 -31.10
N LEU A 23 5.58 -0.06 -30.26
CA LEU A 23 4.17 -0.45 -30.44
C LEU A 23 3.22 0.77 -30.37
N LEU A 24 3.47 1.72 -29.47
CA LEU A 24 2.64 2.92 -29.30
C LEU A 24 2.88 3.96 -30.41
N GLU A 25 4.08 3.98 -31.02
CA GLU A 25 4.42 4.84 -32.14
C GLU A 25 3.77 4.38 -33.44
N GLU A 26 3.81 3.08 -33.71
CA GLU A 26 3.26 2.47 -34.91
C GLU A 26 2.29 1.34 -34.51
N PRO A 27 1.10 1.68 -33.98
CA PRO A 27 0.15 0.67 -33.51
C PRO A 27 -0.35 -0.19 -34.67
N PRO A 28 -0.25 -1.53 -34.59
CA PRO A 28 -0.80 -2.40 -35.62
C PRO A 28 -2.31 -2.20 -35.76
N ALA A 29 -2.82 -2.34 -36.98
CA ALA A 29 -4.24 -2.18 -37.25
C ALA A 29 -5.10 -3.08 -36.34
N GLY A 30 -6.08 -2.45 -35.69
CA GLY A 30 -7.06 -3.12 -34.83
C GLY A 30 -6.53 -3.60 -33.48
N VAL A 31 -5.40 -3.06 -32.98
CA VAL A 31 -4.90 -3.32 -31.62
C VAL A 31 -5.26 -2.18 -30.67
N LEU A 32 -5.80 -2.52 -29.51
CA LEU A 32 -6.01 -1.64 -28.37
C LEU A 32 -5.08 -2.06 -27.22
N VAL A 33 -4.45 -1.08 -26.57
CA VAL A 33 -3.63 -1.32 -25.38
C VAL A 33 -4.30 -0.63 -24.20
N PHE A 34 -4.67 -1.42 -23.19
CA PHE A 34 -5.12 -0.93 -21.90
C PHE A 34 -4.03 -1.19 -20.87
N ALA A 35 -3.66 -0.17 -20.12
CA ALA A 35 -2.63 -0.30 -19.10
C ALA A 35 -3.12 0.27 -17.77
N SER A 36 -2.91 -0.46 -16.66
CA SER A 36 -3.04 0.11 -15.33
C SER A 36 -1.73 0.79 -14.92
N CYS A 37 -1.87 1.86 -14.15
CA CYS A 37 -0.73 2.58 -13.60
C CYS A 37 -1.13 3.20 -12.26
N SER A 38 -0.34 2.93 -11.22
CA SER A 38 -0.53 3.52 -9.89
C SER A 38 0.30 4.79 -9.71
N ARG A 39 1.41 4.92 -10.45
CA ARG A 39 2.38 6.02 -10.37
C ARG A 39 2.70 6.60 -11.75
N PHE A 40 1.77 7.38 -12.28
CA PHE A 40 1.85 7.94 -13.64
C PHE A 40 3.12 8.77 -13.87
N GLU A 41 3.62 9.42 -12.84
CA GLU A 41 4.86 10.20 -12.84
C GLU A 41 6.13 9.38 -13.08
N LYS A 42 6.10 8.07 -12.83
CA LYS A 42 7.22 7.16 -13.11
C LYS A 42 7.31 6.74 -14.57
N LEU A 43 6.25 6.94 -15.35
CA LEU A 43 6.26 6.58 -16.76
C LEU A 43 7.17 7.53 -17.53
N LEU A 44 7.91 6.97 -18.50
CA LEU A 44 8.73 7.74 -19.41
C LEU A 44 7.89 8.83 -20.08
N PRO A 45 8.39 10.08 -20.22
CA PRO A 45 7.69 11.15 -20.92
C PRO A 45 7.13 10.74 -22.28
N THR A 46 7.87 9.90 -23.01
CA THR A 46 7.50 9.35 -24.32
C THR A 46 6.26 8.45 -24.25
N ILE A 47 6.14 7.57 -23.25
CA ILE A 47 4.93 6.76 -23.04
C ILE A 47 3.75 7.67 -22.70
N ARG A 48 3.95 8.62 -21.78
CA ARG A 48 2.89 9.54 -21.33
C ARG A 48 2.32 10.37 -22.48
N SER A 49 3.16 10.81 -23.41
CA SER A 49 2.74 11.61 -24.57
C SER A 49 1.86 10.85 -25.58
N ARG A 50 1.91 9.50 -25.56
CA ARG A 50 1.21 8.62 -26.51
C ARG A 50 0.04 7.86 -25.87
N ALA A 51 -0.18 8.03 -24.57
CA ALA A 51 -1.23 7.35 -23.83
C ALA A 51 -2.38 8.29 -23.50
N VAL A 52 -3.62 7.82 -23.65
CA VAL A 52 -4.79 8.49 -23.09
C VAL A 52 -4.88 8.16 -21.61
N ARG A 53 -4.78 9.18 -20.76
CA ARG A 53 -4.85 8.99 -19.31
C ARG A 53 -6.31 9.02 -18.84
N TRP A 54 -6.81 7.87 -18.39
CA TRP A 54 -8.04 7.80 -17.60
C TRP A 54 -7.69 7.73 -16.11
N ARG A 55 -8.08 8.75 -15.35
CA ARG A 55 -7.95 8.73 -13.88
C ARG A 55 -9.18 8.08 -13.24
N VAL A 56 -8.97 6.90 -12.66
CA VAL A 56 -9.98 6.26 -11.81
C VAL A 56 -9.97 6.97 -10.46
N GLN A 57 -11.07 7.64 -10.13
CA GLN A 57 -11.27 8.27 -8.83
C GLN A 57 -11.99 7.27 -7.91
N PRO A 58 -11.65 7.24 -6.61
CA PRO A 58 -12.47 6.51 -5.66
C PRO A 58 -13.89 7.09 -5.63
N PRO A 59 -14.94 6.28 -5.41
CA PRO A 59 -16.29 6.78 -5.19
C PRO A 59 -16.36 7.67 -3.93
N LEU A 60 -17.49 8.36 -3.76
CA LEU A 60 -17.74 9.09 -2.53
C LEU A 60 -17.73 8.14 -1.33
N ILE A 61 -17.34 8.65 -0.17
CA ILE A 61 -17.20 7.82 1.03
C ILE A 61 -18.53 7.19 1.43
N GLU A 62 -19.63 7.94 1.31
CA GLU A 62 -20.99 7.47 1.61
C GLU A 62 -21.39 6.32 0.67
N GLN A 63 -21.17 6.49 -0.65
CA GLN A 63 -21.42 5.44 -1.64
C GLN A 63 -20.59 4.18 -1.37
N SER A 64 -19.33 4.37 -1.00
CA SER A 64 -18.42 3.27 -0.68
C SER A 64 -18.84 2.54 0.60
N ARG A 65 -19.31 3.28 1.61
CA ARG A 65 -19.83 2.74 2.87
C ARG A 65 -21.08 1.91 2.61
N ASP A 66 -22.04 2.47 1.87
CA ASP A 66 -23.32 1.80 1.59
C ASP A 66 -23.10 0.55 0.73
N PHE A 67 -22.17 0.62 -0.23
CA PHE A 67 -21.74 -0.55 -1.00
C PHE A 67 -21.11 -1.64 -0.11
N LEU A 68 -20.21 -1.26 0.81
CA LEU A 68 -19.59 -2.21 1.74
C LEU A 68 -20.61 -2.85 2.68
N LYS A 69 -21.57 -2.09 3.21
CA LYS A 69 -22.67 -2.63 4.02
C LYS A 69 -23.44 -3.73 3.29
N GLY A 70 -23.68 -3.56 1.98
CA GLY A 70 -24.36 -4.57 1.15
C GLY A 70 -23.55 -5.83 0.86
N LEU A 71 -22.23 -5.80 1.04
CA LEU A 71 -21.34 -6.95 0.81
C LEU A 71 -21.04 -7.74 2.08
N MET A 72 -21.18 -7.14 3.25
CA MET A 72 -20.76 -7.73 4.52
C MET A 72 -21.87 -8.57 5.15
N SER A 73 -21.52 -9.75 5.66
CA SER A 73 -22.44 -10.61 6.41
C SER A 73 -22.66 -10.13 7.85
N GLU A 74 -21.64 -9.50 8.45
CA GLU A 74 -21.72 -8.95 9.80
C GLU A 74 -21.96 -7.44 9.76
N GLU A 75 -22.88 -6.98 10.58
CA GLU A 75 -23.17 -5.56 10.72
C GLU A 75 -21.98 -4.83 11.37
N ARG A 76 -21.66 -3.65 10.83
CA ARG A 76 -20.64 -2.75 11.34
C ARG A 76 -21.18 -1.33 11.35
N SER A 77 -20.72 -0.53 12.32
CA SER A 77 -21.12 0.87 12.39
C SER A 77 -20.59 1.66 11.19
N ASP A 78 -21.32 2.68 10.76
CA ASP A 78 -20.91 3.60 9.69
C ASP A 78 -19.53 4.19 9.96
N LEU A 79 -19.28 4.54 11.23
CA LEU A 79 -18.01 5.08 11.67
C LEU A 79 -16.86 4.10 11.44
N ASP A 80 -17.05 2.81 11.72
CA ASP A 80 -16.02 1.78 11.52
C ASP A 80 -15.71 1.58 10.04
N ILE A 81 -16.74 1.51 9.20
CA ILE A 81 -16.59 1.34 7.76
C ILE A 81 -15.90 2.56 7.15
N GLU A 82 -16.33 3.77 7.51
CA GLU A 82 -15.69 5.00 7.05
C GLU A 82 -14.24 5.12 7.53
N ASN A 83 -13.96 4.71 8.76
CA ASN A 83 -12.59 4.70 9.28
C ASN A 83 -11.70 3.75 8.48
N ALA A 84 -12.19 2.55 8.16
CA ALA A 84 -11.51 1.61 7.28
C ALA A 84 -11.30 2.21 5.88
N LEU A 85 -12.34 2.74 5.23
CA LEU A 85 -12.24 3.41 3.94
C LEU A 85 -11.18 4.49 3.94
N LYS A 86 -11.25 5.42 4.91
CA LYS A 86 -10.28 6.50 5.03
C LYS A 86 -8.87 5.90 5.24
N MET A 87 -8.70 4.87 6.05
CA MET A 87 -7.42 4.23 6.36
C MET A 87 -6.73 3.62 5.13
N PHE A 88 -7.50 3.07 4.19
CA PHE A 88 -7.00 2.49 2.94
C PHE A 88 -7.09 3.44 1.74
N GLY A 89 -7.14 4.75 1.97
CA GLY A 89 -7.18 5.73 0.88
C GLY A 89 -8.42 5.59 -0.03
N LEU A 90 -9.55 5.20 0.58
CA LEU A 90 -10.84 4.91 -0.07
C LEU A 90 -10.83 3.66 -0.97
N SER A 91 -9.83 2.78 -0.83
CA SER A 91 -9.85 1.47 -1.48
C SER A 91 -10.91 0.56 -0.86
N ILE A 92 -12.03 0.37 -1.55
CA ILE A 92 -13.15 -0.49 -1.13
C ILE A 92 -12.68 -1.91 -0.80
N GLY A 93 -11.99 -2.60 -1.73
CA GLY A 93 -11.60 -4.01 -1.53
C GLY A 93 -10.65 -4.24 -0.34
N ARG A 94 -9.68 -3.34 -0.14
CA ARG A 94 -8.80 -3.38 1.06
C ARG A 94 -9.58 -3.12 2.35
N SER A 95 -10.55 -2.23 2.30
CA SER A 95 -11.41 -1.91 3.46
C SER A 95 -12.29 -3.10 3.81
N LEU A 96 -12.92 -3.74 2.82
CA LEU A 96 -13.70 -4.97 3.01
C LEU A 96 -12.86 -6.06 3.67
N LYS A 97 -11.69 -6.36 3.09
CA LYS A 97 -10.78 -7.38 3.63
C LYS A 97 -10.40 -7.11 5.08
N TYR A 98 -10.11 -5.85 5.42
CA TYR A 98 -9.80 -5.47 6.80
C TYR A 98 -10.99 -5.63 7.75
N LEU A 99 -12.18 -5.21 7.32
CA LEU A 99 -13.41 -5.31 8.11
C LEU A 99 -13.85 -6.77 8.34
N GLU A 100 -13.60 -7.65 7.37
CA GLU A 100 -13.81 -9.10 7.46
C GLU A 100 -12.76 -9.79 8.35
N GLN A 101 -11.50 -9.31 8.33
CA GLN A 101 -10.41 -9.88 9.14
C GLN A 101 -10.39 -9.39 10.59
N GLY A 102 -11.39 -8.59 11.00
CA GLY A 102 -11.44 -7.83 12.25
C GLY A 102 -11.55 -8.63 13.56
N SER A 103 -10.65 -9.58 13.81
CA SER A 103 -10.52 -10.19 15.13
C SER A 103 -9.96 -9.16 16.14
N ALA A 104 -10.36 -9.26 17.42
CA ALA A 104 -9.81 -8.46 18.51
C ALA A 104 -8.27 -8.57 18.59
N GLU A 105 -7.73 -9.73 18.19
CA GLU A 105 -6.31 -10.00 18.07
C GLU A 105 -5.64 -9.07 17.06
N HIS A 106 -6.23 -8.86 15.88
CA HIS A 106 -5.67 -7.98 14.85
C HIS A 106 -5.60 -6.52 15.33
N LYS A 107 -6.63 -6.07 16.06
CA LYS A 107 -6.65 -4.73 16.67
C LYS A 107 -5.55 -4.57 17.71
N ALA A 108 -5.36 -5.57 18.58
CA ALA A 108 -4.30 -5.55 19.60
C ALA A 108 -2.89 -5.50 18.96
N LYS A 109 -2.65 -6.31 17.91
CA LYS A 109 -1.40 -6.24 17.14
C LYS A 109 -1.19 -4.86 16.54
N LEU A 110 -2.25 -4.25 16.01
CA LEU A 110 -2.16 -2.95 15.37
C LEU A 110 -1.79 -1.84 16.36
N GLU A 111 -2.42 -1.84 17.52
CA GLU A 111 -2.10 -0.91 18.61
C GLU A 111 -0.65 -1.09 19.08
N ARG A 112 -0.18 -2.33 19.18
CA ARG A 112 1.23 -2.65 19.50
C ARG A 112 2.18 -2.09 18.45
N LEU A 113 1.93 -2.34 17.16
CA LEU A 113 2.75 -1.81 16.08
C LEU A 113 2.79 -0.28 16.09
N GLN A 114 1.67 0.38 16.30
CA GLN A 114 1.61 1.86 16.35
C GLN A 114 2.50 2.46 17.43
N LYS A 115 2.59 1.80 18.60
CA LYS A 115 3.54 2.20 19.65
C LYS A 115 4.97 2.06 19.17
N ILE A 116 5.32 0.90 18.60
CA ILE A 116 6.67 0.63 18.07
C ILE A 116 7.08 1.66 17.01
N LEU A 117 6.20 1.99 16.05
CA LEU A 117 6.48 2.92 14.95
C LEU A 117 6.88 4.32 15.42
N LEU A 118 6.45 4.71 16.63
CA LEU A 118 6.72 6.01 17.23
C LEU A 118 7.85 5.99 18.24
N LEU A 119 8.49 4.85 18.51
CA LEU A 119 9.63 4.74 19.43
C LEU A 119 10.98 4.69 18.67
N PRO A 120 12.10 5.03 19.32
CA PRO A 120 13.44 4.78 18.75
C PRO A 120 13.68 3.28 18.54
N MET A 121 14.17 2.88 17.37
CA MET A 121 14.51 1.47 17.08
C MET A 121 15.83 1.06 17.77
N LYS A 122 15.74 0.64 19.03
CA LYS A 122 16.87 0.16 19.85
C LYS A 122 16.48 -1.05 20.68
N GLY A 123 17.42 -1.95 20.96
CA GLY A 123 17.31 -3.04 21.95
C GLY A 123 15.92 -3.69 22.02
N GLU A 124 15.17 -3.34 23.06
CA GLU A 124 13.82 -3.85 23.33
C GLU A 124 12.80 -3.55 22.22
N THR A 125 12.80 -2.35 21.61
CA THR A 125 11.87 -2.00 20.53
C THR A 125 12.12 -2.82 19.27
N ILE A 126 13.39 -3.14 18.97
CA ILE A 126 13.73 -4.05 17.86
C ILE A 126 13.22 -5.45 18.17
N LYS A 127 13.47 -5.94 19.40
CA LYS A 127 12.98 -7.26 19.83
C LYS A 127 11.46 -7.34 19.76
N GLU A 128 10.75 -6.31 20.22
CA GLU A 128 9.29 -6.26 20.18
C GLU A 128 8.75 -6.31 18.75
N LEU A 129 9.40 -5.59 17.83
CA LEU A 129 9.08 -5.66 16.40
C LEU A 129 9.34 -7.06 15.84
N GLN A 130 10.47 -7.68 16.16
CA GLN A 130 10.79 -9.05 15.74
C GLN A 130 9.76 -10.05 16.23
N ASP A 131 9.33 -9.94 17.49
CA ASP A 131 8.33 -10.82 18.08
C ASP A 131 7.00 -10.70 17.33
N LEU A 132 6.54 -9.46 17.07
CA LEU A 132 5.32 -9.20 16.30
C LEU A 132 5.39 -9.77 14.87
N LEU A 133 6.55 -9.66 14.21
CA LEU A 133 6.77 -10.18 12.86
C LEU A 133 6.80 -11.71 12.80
N LYS A 134 7.20 -12.37 13.89
CA LYS A 134 7.26 -13.83 14.02
C LYS A 134 5.94 -14.47 14.42
N GLU A 135 4.96 -13.69 14.88
CA GLU A 135 3.63 -14.20 15.18
C GLU A 135 3.04 -14.92 13.95
N GLN A 136 2.47 -16.10 14.16
CA GLN A 136 2.00 -16.94 13.05
C GLN A 136 0.85 -16.27 12.29
N GLY A 137 0.77 -16.53 10.98
CA GLY A 137 -0.37 -16.14 10.13
C GLY A 137 -0.10 -14.99 9.16
N TRP A 138 1.07 -14.36 9.18
CA TRP A 138 1.40 -13.34 8.19
C TRP A 138 1.58 -13.96 6.79
N LYS A 139 0.83 -13.46 5.81
CA LYS A 139 1.21 -13.53 4.40
C LYS A 139 1.93 -12.24 4.04
N ALA A 140 2.91 -12.29 3.13
CA ALA A 140 3.71 -11.12 2.80
C ALA A 140 2.90 -9.87 2.36
N PRO A 141 1.86 -9.98 1.50
CA PRO A 141 1.03 -8.82 1.17
C PRO A 141 0.24 -8.30 2.38
N ASP A 142 -0.17 -9.19 3.29
CA ASP A 142 -0.94 -8.84 4.48
C ASP A 142 -0.07 -8.13 5.52
N LEU A 143 1.19 -8.55 5.65
CA LEU A 143 2.17 -7.89 6.53
C LEU A 143 2.50 -6.46 6.05
N ALA A 144 2.77 -6.28 4.75
CA ALA A 144 3.00 -4.95 4.21
C ALA A 144 1.76 -4.05 4.36
N GLN A 145 0.57 -4.61 4.09
CA GLN A 145 -0.69 -3.90 4.27
C GLN A 145 -0.96 -3.53 5.73
N PHE A 146 -0.59 -4.39 6.67
CA PHE A 146 -0.71 -4.14 8.11
C PHE A 146 0.17 -2.96 8.57
N PHE A 147 1.41 -2.89 8.08
CA PHE A 147 2.28 -1.73 8.32
C PHE A 147 1.73 -0.43 7.71
N GLU A 148 1.22 -0.49 6.47
CA GLU A 148 0.59 0.67 5.82
C GLU A 148 -0.57 1.22 6.65
N VAL A 149 -1.40 0.33 7.20
CA VAL A 149 -2.51 0.69 8.09
C VAL A 149 -2.02 1.37 9.36
N ALA A 150 -1.03 0.78 10.03
CA ALA A 150 -0.46 1.35 11.24
C ALA A 150 0.12 2.75 10.98
N LEU A 151 0.84 2.94 9.87
CA LEU A 151 1.41 4.22 9.48
C LEU A 151 0.35 5.28 9.18
N ASN A 152 -0.72 4.92 8.47
CA ASN A 152 -1.79 5.86 8.14
C ASN A 152 -2.58 6.30 9.38
N GLN A 153 -2.83 5.39 10.33
CA GLN A 153 -3.46 5.74 11.60
C GLN A 153 -2.55 6.62 12.46
N SER A 154 -1.27 6.27 12.59
CA SER A 154 -0.29 7.08 13.33
C SER A 154 -0.16 8.49 12.73
N TYR A 155 -0.07 8.61 11.40
CA TYR A 155 -0.02 9.90 10.73
C TYR A 155 -1.23 10.79 11.05
N ARG A 156 -2.44 10.22 11.07
CA ARG A 156 -3.66 10.97 11.44
C ARG A 156 -3.67 11.43 12.88
N ARG A 157 -3.26 10.56 13.82
CA ARG A 157 -3.16 10.94 15.24
C ARG A 157 -2.18 12.10 15.43
N ILE A 158 -1.04 12.09 14.74
CA ILE A 158 -0.06 13.19 14.81
C ILE A 158 -0.67 14.49 14.25
N LEU A 159 -1.46 14.43 13.17
CA LEU A 159 -2.13 15.62 12.63
C LEU A 159 -3.21 16.19 13.57
N GLN A 160 -3.80 15.34 14.42
CA GLN A 160 -4.85 15.73 15.36
C GLN A 160 -4.31 16.20 16.72
N SER A 161 -3.03 15.99 17.04
CA SER A 161 -2.45 16.35 18.35
C SER A 161 -1.85 17.76 18.38
N SER A 162 -2.08 18.49 19.48
CA SER A 162 -1.51 19.82 19.73
C SER A 162 -0.04 19.74 20.18
N ARG A 163 0.85 19.72 19.18
CA ARG A 163 2.28 20.10 19.14
C ARG A 163 3.13 20.08 20.44
N GLU A 164 3.97 19.04 20.54
CA GLU A 164 5.42 19.17 20.84
C GLU A 164 6.22 17.96 20.30
N THR A 165 5.64 16.75 20.34
CA THR A 165 6.24 15.50 19.81
C THR A 165 6.18 15.36 18.27
N SER A 166 5.41 16.23 17.60
CA SER A 166 4.99 16.04 16.20
C SER A 166 6.14 15.93 15.18
N LEU A 167 7.20 16.74 15.27
CA LEU A 167 8.27 16.74 14.25
C LEU A 167 9.14 15.48 14.28
N GLN A 168 9.41 14.93 15.47
CA GLN A 168 10.15 13.66 15.57
C GLN A 168 9.28 12.50 15.10
N ASP A 169 8.00 12.50 15.47
CA ASP A 169 7.04 11.48 15.05
C ASP A 169 6.83 11.51 13.53
N PHE A 170 6.69 12.70 12.92
CA PHE A 170 6.62 12.85 11.47
C PHE A 170 7.87 12.30 10.77
N ARG A 171 9.07 12.53 11.33
CA ARG A 171 10.32 11.97 10.79
C ARG A 171 10.31 10.44 10.85
N ARG A 172 9.90 9.84 11.97
CA ARG A 172 9.76 8.38 12.13
C ARG A 172 8.76 7.80 11.13
N ILE A 173 7.56 8.37 11.00
CA ILE A 173 6.55 7.90 10.04
C ILE A 173 7.04 8.02 8.59
N LYS A 174 7.72 9.12 8.25
CA LYS A 174 8.32 9.30 6.92
C LYS A 174 9.41 8.26 6.64
N GLN A 175 10.20 7.91 7.64
CA GLN A 175 11.23 6.87 7.56
C GLN A 175 10.60 5.50 7.28
N TRP A 176 9.61 5.09 8.06
CA TRP A 176 8.88 3.85 7.85
C TRP A 176 8.20 3.76 6.47
N ARG A 177 7.61 4.86 6.00
CA ARG A 177 7.03 4.92 4.65
C ARG A 177 8.06 4.66 3.55
N ARG A 178 9.31 5.11 3.73
CA ARG A 178 10.39 4.82 2.76
C ARG A 178 10.72 3.33 2.73
N ILE A 179 10.84 2.68 3.90
CA ILE A 179 11.08 1.23 4.01
C ILE A 179 9.95 0.46 3.34
N LEU A 180 8.70 0.80 3.67
CA LEU A 180 7.55 0.10 3.12
C LEU A 180 7.45 0.29 1.59
N GLN A 181 7.83 1.45 1.06
CA GLN A 181 7.96 1.66 -0.39
C GLN A 181 9.06 0.80 -1.02
N GLN A 182 10.16 0.53 -0.33
CA GLN A 182 11.21 -0.38 -0.80
C GLN A 182 10.68 -1.82 -0.85
N VAL A 183 9.96 -2.26 0.18
CA VAL A 183 9.28 -3.56 0.22
C VAL A 183 8.36 -3.73 -0.99
N TYR A 184 7.47 -2.75 -1.24
CA TYR A 184 6.58 -2.82 -2.39
C TYR A 184 7.31 -2.78 -3.74
N ARG A 185 8.43 -2.04 -3.85
CA ARG A 185 9.26 -2.06 -5.07
C ARG A 185 9.90 -3.43 -5.27
N ALA A 186 10.49 -4.01 -4.24
CA ALA A 186 11.11 -5.34 -4.32
C ALA A 186 10.09 -6.40 -4.80
N GLY A 187 8.85 -6.33 -4.31
CA GLY A 187 7.77 -7.20 -4.77
C GLY A 187 7.28 -6.97 -6.20
N ALA A 188 7.47 -5.78 -6.75
CA ALA A 188 7.07 -5.44 -8.13
C ALA A 188 8.19 -5.65 -9.17
N SER A 189 9.46 -5.77 -8.74
CA SER A 189 10.64 -5.68 -9.63
C SER A 189 11.14 -7.04 -10.14
N GLY A 190 10.64 -8.16 -9.64
CA GLY A 190 11.23 -9.46 -9.98
C GLY A 190 10.31 -10.62 -9.71
N GLN A 191 10.59 -11.73 -10.37
CA GLN A 191 9.93 -13.04 -10.34
C GLN A 191 9.88 -13.73 -8.95
N ASN A 192 9.98 -12.99 -7.83
CA ASN A 192 9.79 -13.50 -6.49
C ASN A 192 8.47 -12.98 -5.92
N ASN A 193 7.53 -13.88 -5.68
CA ASN A 193 6.48 -13.65 -4.68
C ASN A 193 7.17 -13.16 -3.41
N LEU A 194 6.82 -11.96 -2.92
CA LEU A 194 7.32 -11.44 -1.65
C LEU A 194 7.20 -12.56 -0.60
N ASN A 195 8.33 -12.94 0.00
CA ASN A 195 8.33 -13.82 1.16
C ASN A 195 8.19 -12.96 2.42
N VAL A 196 7.39 -13.43 3.38
CA VAL A 196 7.21 -12.81 4.71
C VAL A 196 8.56 -12.50 5.36
N GLN A 197 9.53 -13.40 5.20
CA GLN A 197 10.88 -13.22 5.76
C GLN A 197 11.61 -12.03 5.14
N LEU A 198 11.52 -11.84 3.82
CA LEU A 198 12.15 -10.70 3.14
C LEU A 198 11.48 -9.38 3.51
N VAL A 199 10.15 -9.38 3.67
CA VAL A 199 9.41 -8.22 4.18
C VAL A 199 9.85 -7.88 5.61
N ALA A 200 9.93 -8.90 6.48
CA ALA A 200 10.36 -8.74 7.86
C ALA A 200 11.80 -8.23 7.96
N GLU A 201 12.73 -8.78 7.18
CA GLU A 201 14.13 -8.35 7.13
C GLU A 201 14.26 -6.89 6.68
N ALA A 202 13.53 -6.48 5.63
CA ALA A 202 13.51 -5.09 5.18
C ALA A 202 12.94 -4.14 6.25
N LEU A 203 11.91 -4.56 6.99
CA LEU A 203 11.33 -3.79 8.09
C LEU A 203 12.23 -3.72 9.32
N LEU A 204 13.09 -4.72 9.52
CA LEU A 204 14.02 -4.83 10.63
C LEU A 204 15.37 -4.19 10.36
N SER A 205 15.78 -4.05 9.09
CA SER A 205 17.01 -3.39 8.69
C SER A 205 16.85 -1.87 8.89
N PRO A 206 17.34 -1.29 9.99
CA PRO A 206 17.23 0.14 10.18
C PRO A 206 18.36 0.77 9.37
N PHE A 207 18.01 1.51 8.31
CA PHE A 207 18.84 2.53 7.63
C PHE A 207 20.33 2.51 8.01
N GLU A 208 21.18 1.92 7.17
CA GLU A 208 22.48 2.55 6.95
C GLU A 208 22.22 3.90 6.28
N GLY A 209 22.85 4.94 6.83
CA GLY A 209 22.63 6.35 6.47
C GLY A 209 22.88 6.68 5.01
#